data_AF-A0AA88WVP7-F1
#
_entry.id   AF-A0AA88WVP7-F1
#
_cell.length_a   1.000
_cell.length_b   1.000
_cell.length_c   1.000
_cell.angle_alpha   90.00
_cell.angle_beta   90.00
_cell.angle_gamma   90.00
#
_symmetry.space_group_name_H-M   'P 1'
#
loop_
_entity.id
_entity.type
_entity.pdbx_description
1 polymer ?
#
loop_
_entity_poly.entity_id
_entity_poly.type
_entity_poly.pdbx_seq_one_letter_code
_entity_poly.pdbx_strand_id
1 'polypeptide(L)'
;MTGICPKKPRVDDIRSWICAQISGRQHSISDEWCGALETESSRGKFKLRRMNSLHLERETETLVAAALRLLSTADPVEKARLGDQVAEKWLKGLITQPYDSSQDFSVPDRPCRFPTVKLVPPSGMPKLGKAGSLQSRQAIVHSLVHTESWAIDLSWDIIARFGKQESMPIEFFTDFVKVVQDEGRHFTLLASRLEELGSFYGALPTHDGLWDSAAATSQDLLARLAVEHCVHEARGLDVLPTTISCFRNGGDKQTADLLEKVVYPEEITHCTAGVKWFKYICLRSRYSDLGGQIHLSQENTGEENDEVIQKFHTTVGDDLISIDFQKNRGETEPNRFKS
;
A
#
# COMPACT_ATOMS: atom_id res chain seq x y z
N MET A 1 8.52 42.60 10.38
CA MET A 1 8.73 41.41 11.22
C MET A 1 8.60 40.19 10.33
N THR A 2 9.73 39.65 9.90
CA THR A 2 9.83 38.44 9.08
C THR A 2 9.54 37.25 9.99
N GLY A 3 8.32 36.73 9.94
CA GLY A 3 7.94 35.49 10.63
C GLY A 3 8.69 34.33 9.98
N ILE A 4 9.75 33.87 10.65
CA ILE A 4 10.44 32.64 10.30
C ILE A 4 9.43 31.51 10.48
N CYS A 5 8.94 30.96 9.37
CA CYS A 5 8.15 29.74 9.36
C CYS A 5 9.00 28.65 10.04
N PRO A 6 8.53 28.00 11.12
CA PRO A 6 9.29 26.92 11.74
C PRO A 6 9.53 25.86 10.67
N LYS A 7 10.81 25.51 10.44
CA LYS A 7 11.17 24.44 9.53
C LYS A 7 10.55 23.14 10.09
N LYS A 8 9.51 22.65 9.43
CA LYS A 8 8.89 21.34 9.70
C LYS A 8 9.97 20.25 9.69
N PRO A 9 9.85 19.20 10.53
CA PRO A 9 10.65 18.00 10.35
C PRO A 9 10.32 17.43 8.97
N ARG A 10 11.32 17.35 8.09
CA ARG A 10 11.26 16.53 6.90
C ARG A 10 11.55 15.10 7.34
N VAL A 11 10.92 14.10 6.72
CA VAL A 11 11.51 12.77 6.70
C VAL A 11 12.79 12.94 5.89
N ASP A 12 13.91 13.23 6.55
CA ASP A 12 15.14 13.59 5.85
C ASP A 12 15.72 12.41 5.04
N ASP A 13 15.16 11.19 5.16
CA ASP A 13 15.40 10.06 4.26
C ASP A 13 14.33 8.95 4.46
N ILE A 14 13.54 8.63 3.42
CA ILE A 14 12.59 7.48 3.41
C ILE A 14 13.30 6.20 3.87
N ARG A 15 14.58 6.02 3.46
CA ARG A 15 15.38 4.88 3.88
C ARG A 15 15.62 4.89 5.39
N SER A 16 15.85 6.05 6.00
CA SER A 16 16.05 6.18 7.45
C SER A 16 14.80 5.82 8.25
N TRP A 17 13.60 6.18 7.77
CA TRP A 17 12.35 5.80 8.41
C TRP A 17 12.15 4.27 8.36
N ILE A 18 12.39 3.66 7.19
CA ILE A 18 12.30 2.20 7.03
C ILE A 18 13.33 1.49 7.91
N CYS A 19 14.57 1.98 7.96
CA CYS A 19 15.61 1.43 8.84
C CYS A 19 15.24 1.56 10.34
N ALA A 20 14.56 2.63 10.74
CA ALA A 20 14.06 2.79 12.11
C ALA A 20 12.97 1.75 12.45
N GLN A 21 12.00 1.54 11.55
CA GLN A 21 11.03 0.44 11.67
C GLN A 21 11.75 -0.92 11.69
N ILE A 22 12.85 -1.07 10.94
CA ILE A 22 13.66 -2.28 10.96
C ILE A 22 14.29 -2.50 12.33
N SER A 23 14.86 -1.47 12.94
CA SER A 23 15.45 -1.56 14.28
C SER A 23 14.43 -1.65 15.43
N GLY A 24 13.12 -1.58 15.17
CA GLY A 24 12.10 -1.46 16.21
C GLY A 24 12.13 -0.11 16.95
N ARG A 25 12.81 0.90 16.37
CA ARG A 25 12.85 2.26 16.90
C ARG A 25 11.65 3.02 16.34
N GLN A 26 10.67 3.34 17.20
CA GLN A 26 9.62 4.28 16.83
C GLN A 26 10.25 5.66 16.58
N HIS A 27 10.29 6.11 15.33
CA HIS A 27 10.38 7.53 15.05
C HIS A 27 9.00 8.12 15.34
N SER A 28 8.90 9.02 16.32
CA SER A 28 7.68 9.80 16.48
C SER A 28 7.54 10.65 15.21
N ILE A 29 6.48 10.39 14.45
CA ILE A 29 5.94 11.34 13.50
C ILE A 29 5.42 12.48 14.38
N SER A 30 6.28 13.46 14.68
CA SER A 30 6.10 14.62 15.56
C SER A 30 4.86 14.57 16.48
N ASP A 31 5.09 14.42 17.78
CA ASP A 31 4.10 14.42 18.87
C ASP A 31 3.20 15.69 18.96
N GLU A 32 3.30 16.62 18.01
CA GLU A 32 2.44 17.82 17.89
C GLU A 32 1.02 17.53 17.36
N TRP A 33 0.73 16.33 16.84
CA TRP A 33 -0.58 16.03 16.25
C TRP A 33 -1.26 14.76 16.80
N CYS A 34 -0.62 13.99 17.68
CA CYS A 34 -1.22 12.85 18.40
C CYS A 34 -2.28 13.26 19.46
N GLY A 35 -2.49 14.55 19.68
CA GLY A 35 -3.41 15.07 20.68
C GLY A 35 -4.87 15.17 20.20
N ALA A 36 -5.51 14.07 19.81
CA ALA A 36 -6.98 13.99 19.72
C ALA A 36 -7.53 12.55 19.54
N LEU A 37 -7.05 11.55 20.28
CA LEU A 37 -7.74 10.24 20.36
C LEU A 37 -7.74 9.69 21.79
N GLU A 38 -8.42 10.40 22.69
CA GLU A 38 -8.94 9.81 23.92
C GLU A 38 -10.41 10.22 24.13
N THR A 39 -11.20 9.25 24.61
CA THR A 39 -12.65 9.27 24.94
C THR A 39 -13.56 9.07 23.70
N GLU A 40 -14.47 8.11 23.60
CA GLU A 40 -15.31 7.43 24.59
C GLU A 40 -15.65 5.98 24.15
N SER A 41 -15.23 5.00 24.95
CA SER A 41 -15.73 3.63 24.90
C SER A 41 -17.07 3.57 25.63
N SER A 42 -18.17 3.71 24.88
CA SER A 42 -19.52 3.41 25.37
C SER A 42 -20.00 2.07 24.83
N ARG A 43 -19.57 0.99 25.48
CA ARG A 43 -20.13 -0.36 25.27
C ARG A 43 -21.58 -0.39 25.78
N GLY A 44 -22.53 -0.21 24.86
CA GLY A 44 -23.92 -0.59 25.08
C GLY A 44 -24.03 -2.09 25.33
N LYS A 45 -24.61 -2.46 26.48
CA LYS A 45 -24.95 -3.85 26.83
C LYS A 45 -26.02 -4.37 25.86
N PHE A 46 -25.62 -5.07 24.81
CA PHE A 46 -26.55 -5.84 23.99
C PHE A 46 -26.95 -7.12 24.72
N LYS A 47 -28.26 -7.25 24.98
CA LYS A 47 -28.89 -8.48 25.46
C LYS A 47 -28.56 -9.62 24.50
N LEU A 48 -27.96 -10.69 25.05
CA LEU A 48 -27.69 -11.94 24.36
C LEU A 48 -29.03 -12.58 23.93
N ARG A 49 -29.47 -12.32 22.70
CA ARG A 49 -30.49 -13.14 22.03
C ARG A 49 -29.75 -14.35 21.45
N ARG A 50 -30.11 -15.53 21.95
CA ARG A 50 -29.67 -16.84 21.46
C ARG A 50 -30.04 -16.94 19.97
N MET A 51 -29.10 -16.65 19.08
CA MET A 51 -29.26 -16.87 17.64
C MET A 51 -28.89 -18.31 17.32
N ASN A 52 -29.79 -18.99 16.64
CA ASN A 52 -29.62 -20.35 16.16
C ASN A 52 -28.32 -20.46 15.34
N SER A 53 -27.59 -21.54 15.59
CA SER A 53 -26.42 -21.98 14.82
C SER A 53 -26.82 -22.22 13.37
N LEU A 54 -26.70 -21.19 12.53
CA LEU A 54 -26.64 -21.34 11.09
C LEU A 54 -25.24 -21.89 10.79
N HIS A 55 -25.17 -23.08 10.21
CA HIS A 55 -23.95 -23.54 9.54
C HIS A 55 -23.60 -22.49 8.49
N LEU A 56 -22.61 -21.64 8.77
CA LEU A 56 -21.95 -20.85 7.73
C LEU A 56 -21.26 -21.87 6.82
N GLU A 57 -21.81 -22.07 5.63
CA GLU A 57 -21.21 -22.93 4.62
C GLU A 57 -19.80 -22.42 4.33
N ARG A 58 -18.80 -23.31 4.44
CA ARG A 58 -17.42 -22.99 4.13
C ARG A 58 -17.27 -22.87 2.62
N GLU A 59 -16.59 -21.82 2.18
CA GLU A 59 -16.35 -21.58 0.76
C GLU A 59 -15.35 -22.60 0.21
N THR A 60 -15.58 -23.06 -1.02
CA THR A 60 -14.63 -23.93 -1.73
C THR A 60 -13.54 -23.14 -2.45
N GLU A 61 -13.72 -21.82 -2.64
CA GLU A 61 -12.74 -20.92 -3.24
C GLU A 61 -11.55 -20.71 -2.28
N THR A 62 -10.33 -20.79 -2.80
CA THR A 62 -9.11 -20.41 -2.05
C THR A 62 -8.85 -18.93 -2.17
N LEU A 63 -8.06 -18.34 -1.26
CA LEU A 63 -7.74 -16.92 -1.32
C LEU A 63 -7.01 -16.53 -2.62
N VAL A 64 -6.07 -17.35 -3.08
CA VAL A 64 -5.37 -17.13 -4.36
C VAL A 64 -6.33 -17.21 -5.55
N ALA A 65 -7.29 -18.13 -5.56
CA ALA A 65 -8.31 -18.16 -6.61
C ALA A 65 -9.15 -16.87 -6.64
N ALA A 66 -9.53 -16.36 -5.47
CA ALA A 66 -10.22 -15.08 -5.35
C ALA A 66 -9.36 -13.89 -5.81
N ALA A 67 -8.06 -13.90 -5.48
CA ALA A 67 -7.10 -12.88 -5.91
C ALA A 67 -6.97 -12.83 -7.44
N LEU A 68 -6.87 -13.99 -8.11
CA LEU A 68 -6.80 -14.06 -9.57
C LEU A 68 -8.07 -13.52 -10.25
N ARG A 69 -9.23 -13.83 -9.66
CA ARG A 69 -10.52 -13.28 -10.09
C ARG A 69 -10.53 -11.76 -9.97
N LEU A 70 -10.02 -11.21 -8.87
CA LEU A 70 -9.93 -9.76 -8.62
C LEU A 70 -8.95 -9.05 -9.54
N LEU A 71 -7.78 -9.65 -9.82
CA LEU A 71 -6.83 -9.15 -10.82
C LEU A 71 -7.44 -9.14 -12.23
N SER A 72 -8.42 -10.01 -12.51
CA SER A 72 -9.14 -10.06 -13.79
C SER A 72 -10.37 -9.14 -13.84
N THR A 73 -10.76 -8.52 -12.73
CA THR A 73 -11.88 -7.56 -12.69
C THR A 73 -11.40 -6.21 -13.21
N ALA A 74 -11.96 -5.71 -14.30
CA ALA A 74 -11.53 -4.44 -14.90
C ALA A 74 -12.08 -3.21 -14.16
N ASP A 75 -13.35 -3.25 -13.75
CA ASP A 75 -14.03 -2.14 -13.10
C ASP A 75 -13.47 -1.94 -11.68
N PRO A 76 -12.96 -0.74 -11.34
CA PRO A 76 -12.30 -0.49 -10.06
C PRO A 76 -13.28 -0.44 -8.88
N VAL A 77 -14.53 -0.01 -9.09
CA VAL A 77 -15.57 0.01 -8.05
C VAL A 77 -15.99 -1.41 -7.73
N GLU A 78 -16.22 -2.22 -8.76
CA GLU A 78 -16.54 -3.64 -8.58
C GLU A 78 -15.37 -4.41 -7.95
N LYS A 79 -14.12 -4.09 -8.33
CA LYS A 79 -12.92 -4.67 -7.74
C LYS A 79 -12.81 -4.35 -6.25
N ALA A 80 -13.00 -3.10 -5.85
CA ALA A 80 -12.99 -2.71 -4.44
C ALA A 80 -14.10 -3.43 -3.65
N ARG A 81 -15.32 -3.47 -4.20
CA ARG A 81 -16.47 -4.16 -3.58
C ARG A 81 -16.23 -5.67 -3.40
N LEU A 82 -15.75 -6.34 -4.44
CA LEU A 82 -15.43 -7.77 -4.38
C LEU A 82 -14.24 -8.04 -3.44
N GLY A 83 -13.27 -7.13 -3.41
CA GLY A 83 -12.10 -7.21 -2.53
C GLY A 83 -12.51 -7.20 -1.06
N ASP A 84 -13.36 -6.25 -0.66
CA ASP A 84 -13.92 -6.19 0.69
C ASP A 84 -14.71 -7.45 1.07
N GLN A 85 -15.52 -7.99 0.15
CA GLN A 85 -16.26 -9.23 0.39
C GLN A 85 -15.34 -10.44 0.62
N VAL A 86 -14.28 -10.57 -0.18
CA VAL A 86 -13.29 -11.65 0.00
C VAL A 86 -12.52 -11.45 1.29
N ALA A 87 -12.13 -10.22 1.62
CA ALA A 87 -11.45 -9.89 2.87
C ALA A 87 -12.31 -10.24 4.08
N GLU A 88 -13.59 -9.85 4.08
CA GLU A 88 -14.52 -10.18 5.14
C GLU A 88 -14.68 -11.70 5.32
N LYS A 89 -14.81 -12.44 4.22
CA LYS A 89 -14.89 -13.91 4.25
C LYS A 89 -13.61 -14.54 4.80
N TRP A 90 -12.44 -14.05 4.40
CA TRP A 90 -11.15 -14.52 4.93
C TRP A 90 -11.03 -14.26 6.44
N LEU A 91 -11.27 -13.03 6.87
CA LEU A 91 -11.15 -12.61 8.26
C LEU A 91 -12.16 -13.29 9.19
N LYS A 92 -13.31 -13.72 8.66
CA LYS A 92 -14.32 -14.53 9.37
C LYS A 92 -14.03 -16.04 9.32
N GLY A 93 -12.99 -16.47 8.62
CA GLY A 93 -12.63 -17.89 8.48
C GLY A 93 -13.60 -18.68 7.58
N LEU A 94 -14.30 -18.02 6.66
CA LEU A 94 -15.14 -18.67 5.64
C LEU A 94 -14.33 -19.19 4.48
N ILE A 95 -13.34 -18.42 4.03
CA ILE A 95 -12.25 -18.89 3.19
C ILE A 95 -11.16 -19.37 4.16
N THR A 96 -10.87 -20.67 4.13
CA THR A 96 -9.99 -21.32 5.12
C THR A 96 -8.63 -21.71 4.56
N GLN A 97 -8.48 -21.74 3.24
CA GLN A 97 -7.27 -22.17 2.55
C GLN A 97 -6.70 -21.00 1.75
N PRO A 98 -5.41 -20.64 1.94
CA PRO A 98 -4.79 -19.60 1.14
C PRO A 98 -4.67 -20.01 -0.33
N TYR A 99 -4.29 -21.27 -0.59
CA TYR A 99 -4.15 -21.85 -1.92
C TYR A 99 -4.31 -23.37 -1.87
N ASP A 100 -4.56 -23.99 -3.02
CA ASP A 100 -4.51 -25.44 -3.20
C ASP A 100 -3.09 -25.82 -3.66
N SER A 101 -2.40 -26.68 -2.90
CA SER A 101 -1.02 -27.08 -3.20
C SER A 101 -0.93 -27.92 -4.48
N SER A 102 -2.01 -28.60 -4.87
CA SER A 102 -2.08 -29.45 -6.06
C SER A 102 -2.35 -28.68 -7.36
N GLN A 103 -2.77 -27.41 -7.25
CA GLN A 103 -3.12 -26.58 -8.41
C GLN A 103 -2.02 -25.57 -8.69
N ASP A 104 -1.58 -25.52 -9.94
CA ASP A 104 -0.76 -24.41 -10.42
C ASP A 104 -1.65 -23.29 -10.96
N PHE A 105 -1.24 -22.07 -10.66
CA PHE A 105 -1.95 -20.87 -11.06
C PHE A 105 -1.05 -20.04 -11.97
N SER A 106 -1.63 -19.49 -13.04
CA SER A 106 -0.95 -18.47 -13.84
C SER A 106 -1.46 -17.11 -13.38
N VAL A 107 -0.59 -16.35 -12.71
CA VAL A 107 -0.89 -14.97 -12.35
C VAL A 107 -0.71 -14.10 -13.58
N PRO A 108 -1.70 -13.27 -13.96
CA PRO A 108 -1.56 -12.42 -15.13
C PRO A 108 -0.38 -11.43 -14.97
N ASP A 109 0.28 -11.07 -16.08
CA ASP A 109 1.40 -10.11 -16.05
C ASP A 109 0.98 -8.72 -15.57
N ARG A 110 -0.29 -8.37 -15.77
CA ARG A 110 -0.91 -7.16 -15.25
C ARG A 110 -2.39 -7.35 -14.94
N PRO A 111 -2.95 -6.62 -13.95
CA PRO A 111 -4.37 -6.63 -13.69
C PRO A 111 -5.14 -6.00 -14.85
N CYS A 112 -6.37 -6.46 -15.02
CA CYS A 112 -7.32 -5.80 -15.90
C CYS A 112 -7.63 -4.40 -15.37
N ARG A 113 -7.66 -3.44 -16.30
CA ARG A 113 -7.99 -2.04 -16.02
C ARG A 113 -9.15 -1.62 -16.91
N PHE A 114 -10.09 -0.87 -16.34
CA PHE A 114 -11.25 -0.39 -17.06
C PHE A 114 -10.85 0.53 -18.23
N PRO A 115 -11.44 0.40 -19.43
CA PRO A 115 -10.99 1.13 -20.62
C PRO A 115 -11.02 2.66 -20.54
N THR A 116 -11.81 3.24 -19.62
CA THR A 116 -11.88 4.69 -19.43
C THR A 116 -10.66 5.27 -18.70
N VAL A 117 -9.86 4.43 -18.03
CA VAL A 117 -8.62 4.85 -17.37
C VAL A 117 -7.53 4.99 -18.43
N LYS A 118 -7.31 6.23 -18.89
CA LYS A 118 -6.29 6.53 -19.89
C LYS A 118 -4.91 6.61 -19.24
N LEU A 119 -4.02 5.71 -19.65
CA LEU A 119 -2.64 5.66 -19.22
C LEU A 119 -1.74 6.50 -20.15
N VAL A 120 -0.87 7.32 -19.55
CA VAL A 120 0.12 8.15 -20.24
C VAL A 120 1.48 8.01 -19.54
N PRO A 121 2.60 8.30 -20.24
CA PRO A 121 3.89 8.41 -19.59
C PRO A 121 3.90 9.51 -18.51
N PRO A 122 4.76 9.45 -17.48
CA PRO A 122 4.84 10.48 -16.45
C PRO A 122 5.03 11.90 -16.99
N SER A 123 5.78 12.07 -18.08
CA SER A 123 5.99 13.36 -18.76
C SER A 123 4.71 13.93 -19.41
N GLY A 124 3.69 13.10 -19.62
CA GLY A 124 2.38 13.47 -20.13
C GLY A 124 1.33 13.78 -19.06
N MET A 125 1.68 13.68 -17.77
CA MET A 125 0.76 13.94 -16.67
C MET A 125 0.46 15.44 -16.49
N PRO A 126 -0.80 15.83 -16.21
CA PRO A 126 -1.13 17.20 -15.87
C PRO A 126 -0.48 17.60 -14.55
N LYS A 127 -0.13 18.88 -14.40
CA LYS A 127 0.39 19.40 -13.14
C LYS A 127 -0.72 19.42 -12.08
N LEU A 128 -0.49 18.76 -10.94
CA LEU A 128 -1.45 18.65 -9.85
C LEU A 128 -1.77 19.99 -9.15
N GLY A 129 -0.83 20.94 -9.12
CA GLY A 129 -1.00 22.25 -8.48
C GLY A 129 -0.84 22.21 -6.95
N LYS A 130 -1.55 23.07 -6.22
CA LYS A 130 -1.48 23.21 -4.74
C LYS A 130 -2.84 23.25 -4.04
N ALA A 131 -3.85 22.58 -4.61
CA ALA A 131 -5.23 22.50 -4.12
C ALA A 131 -5.97 23.85 -3.93
N GLY A 132 -5.43 24.96 -4.44
CA GLY A 132 -6.06 26.29 -4.31
C GLY A 132 -7.28 26.48 -5.21
N SER A 133 -7.27 25.91 -6.42
CA SER A 133 -8.39 25.92 -7.37
C SER A 133 -9.13 24.60 -7.39
N LEU A 134 -10.39 24.61 -7.85
CA LEU A 134 -11.19 23.38 -8.01
C LEU A 134 -10.49 22.36 -8.91
N GLN A 135 -9.92 22.81 -10.03
CA GLN A 135 -9.21 21.94 -10.98
C GLN A 135 -8.01 21.26 -10.33
N SER A 136 -7.26 21.99 -9.49
CA SER A 136 -6.11 21.43 -8.76
C SER A 136 -6.56 20.41 -7.71
N ARG A 137 -7.68 20.65 -7.02
CA ARG A 137 -8.25 19.68 -6.07
C ARG A 137 -8.70 18.41 -6.77
N GLN A 138 -9.45 18.55 -7.86
CA GLN A 138 -9.90 17.41 -8.67
C GLN A 138 -8.71 16.59 -9.19
N ALA A 139 -7.65 17.24 -9.66
CA ALA A 139 -6.44 16.55 -10.13
C ALA A 139 -5.73 15.77 -9.02
N ILE A 140 -5.55 16.38 -7.83
CA ILE A 140 -4.92 15.70 -6.69
C ILE A 140 -5.78 14.54 -6.20
N VAL A 141 -7.08 14.74 -5.97
CA VAL A 141 -7.97 13.66 -5.51
C VAL A 141 -8.04 12.53 -6.54
N HIS A 142 -8.16 12.84 -7.83
CA HIS A 142 -8.13 11.82 -8.89
C HIS A 142 -6.82 11.01 -8.90
N SER A 143 -5.68 11.68 -8.69
CA SER A 143 -4.40 10.99 -8.56
C SER A 143 -4.37 10.06 -7.35
N LEU A 144 -4.94 10.46 -6.21
CA LEU A 144 -5.02 9.61 -5.02
C LEU A 144 -5.95 8.41 -5.26
N VAL A 145 -7.12 8.62 -5.88
CA VAL A 145 -8.01 7.51 -6.28
C VAL A 145 -7.28 6.52 -7.20
N HIS A 146 -6.43 7.01 -8.11
CA HIS A 146 -5.64 6.14 -8.96
C HIS A 146 -4.59 5.35 -8.18
N THR A 147 -3.93 5.97 -7.21
CA THR A 147 -2.99 5.31 -6.30
C THR A 147 -3.67 4.17 -5.55
N GLU A 148 -4.81 4.42 -4.90
CA GLU A 148 -5.49 3.35 -4.12
C GLU A 148 -5.99 2.24 -5.06
N SER A 149 -6.42 2.60 -6.27
CA SER A 149 -6.78 1.61 -7.29
C SER A 149 -5.61 0.70 -7.68
N TRP A 150 -4.36 1.19 -7.63
CA TRP A 150 -3.17 0.36 -7.81
C TRP A 150 -2.82 -0.41 -6.54
N ALA A 151 -2.96 0.18 -5.36
CA ALA A 151 -2.65 -0.49 -4.09
C ALA A 151 -3.52 -1.74 -3.85
N ILE A 152 -4.81 -1.68 -4.25
CA ILE A 152 -5.69 -2.87 -4.29
C ILE A 152 -5.08 -3.97 -5.18
N ASP A 153 -4.64 -3.61 -6.39
CA ASP A 153 -4.06 -4.55 -7.35
C ASP A 153 -2.73 -5.13 -6.86
N LEU A 154 -1.84 -4.28 -6.30
CA LEU A 154 -0.55 -4.69 -5.76
C LEU A 154 -0.72 -5.68 -4.60
N SER A 155 -1.68 -5.42 -3.73
CA SER A 155 -1.95 -6.27 -2.57
C SER A 155 -2.58 -7.62 -2.96
N TRP A 156 -3.41 -7.67 -4.01
CA TRP A 156 -3.85 -8.95 -4.57
C TRP A 156 -2.76 -9.68 -5.36
N ASP A 157 -1.93 -8.94 -6.10
CA ASP A 157 -0.81 -9.49 -6.86
C ASP A 157 0.20 -10.17 -5.94
N ILE A 158 0.59 -9.54 -4.83
CA ILE A 158 1.57 -10.12 -3.92
C ILE A 158 1.06 -11.42 -3.26
N ILE A 159 -0.24 -11.47 -2.94
CA ILE A 159 -0.94 -12.67 -2.45
C ILE A 159 -0.90 -13.79 -3.50
N ALA A 160 -1.33 -13.49 -4.73
CA ALA A 160 -1.47 -14.48 -5.80
C ALA A 160 -0.12 -15.00 -6.30
N ARG A 161 0.83 -14.09 -6.49
CA ARG A 161 2.12 -14.35 -7.15
C ARG A 161 3.10 -15.05 -6.23
N PHE A 162 3.24 -14.57 -5.01
CA PHE A 162 4.32 -15.02 -4.14
C PHE A 162 3.85 -15.92 -3.00
N GLY A 163 2.57 -15.87 -2.61
CA GLY A 163 2.07 -16.60 -1.45
C GLY A 163 2.37 -18.10 -1.50
N LYS A 164 2.03 -18.78 -2.62
CA LYS A 164 2.36 -20.19 -2.85
C LYS A 164 3.85 -20.37 -3.16
N GLN A 165 4.39 -19.58 -4.09
CA GLN A 165 5.78 -19.69 -4.57
C GLN A 165 6.79 -19.70 -3.42
N GLU A 166 6.62 -18.79 -2.47
CA GLU A 166 7.53 -18.59 -1.35
C GLU A 166 7.09 -19.35 -0.10
N SER A 167 6.06 -20.20 -0.18
CA SER A 167 5.50 -20.95 0.96
C SER A 167 5.24 -20.03 2.16
N MET A 168 4.57 -18.90 1.93
CA MET A 168 4.34 -17.90 2.96
C MET A 168 3.35 -18.41 4.03
N PRO A 169 3.53 -17.99 5.29
CA PRO A 169 2.62 -18.39 6.37
C PRO A 169 1.27 -17.66 6.28
N ILE A 170 0.25 -18.16 6.98
CA ILE A 170 -1.13 -17.66 6.91
C ILE A 170 -1.27 -16.17 7.28
N GLU A 171 -0.38 -15.68 8.14
CA GLU A 171 -0.34 -14.29 8.58
C GLU A 171 0.03 -13.35 7.43
N PHE A 172 0.83 -13.80 6.45
CA PHE A 172 1.18 -12.99 5.27
C PHE A 172 -0.07 -12.67 4.46
N PHE A 173 -0.84 -13.70 4.17
CA PHE A 173 -2.13 -13.57 3.50
C PHE A 173 -3.08 -12.66 4.29
N THR A 174 -3.14 -12.85 5.61
CA THR A 174 -4.04 -12.08 6.48
C THR A 174 -3.65 -10.60 6.54
N ASP A 175 -2.37 -10.27 6.60
CA ASP A 175 -1.91 -8.89 6.64
C ASP A 175 -2.22 -8.18 5.31
N PHE A 176 -1.89 -8.79 4.17
CA PHE A 176 -2.21 -8.18 2.87
C PHE A 176 -3.70 -8.15 2.54
N VAL A 177 -4.50 -9.07 3.07
CA VAL A 177 -5.97 -8.99 2.99
C VAL A 177 -6.51 -7.77 3.74
N LYS A 178 -5.92 -7.40 4.89
CA LYS A 178 -6.30 -6.18 5.59
C LYS A 178 -5.92 -4.94 4.79
N VAL A 179 -4.70 -4.91 4.21
CA VAL A 179 -4.28 -3.83 3.32
C VAL A 179 -5.27 -3.69 2.16
N VAL A 180 -5.61 -4.77 1.45
CA VAL A 180 -6.65 -4.72 0.40
C VAL A 180 -7.96 -4.08 0.89
N GLN A 181 -8.42 -4.45 2.09
CA GLN A 181 -9.67 -3.94 2.64
C GLN A 181 -9.61 -2.44 2.91
N ASP A 182 -8.50 -1.96 3.45
CA ASP A 182 -8.27 -0.54 3.72
C ASP A 182 -8.13 0.23 2.40
N GLU A 183 -7.33 -0.24 1.45
CA GLU A 183 -7.16 0.36 0.12
C GLU A 183 -8.47 0.42 -0.69
N GLY A 184 -9.27 -0.64 -0.63
CA GLY A 184 -10.61 -0.69 -1.23
C GLY A 184 -11.55 0.38 -0.66
N ARG A 185 -11.46 0.60 0.66
CA ARG A 185 -12.24 1.63 1.34
C ARG A 185 -11.70 3.03 1.05
N HIS A 186 -10.39 3.24 1.02
CA HIS A 186 -9.78 4.52 0.63
C HIS A 186 -10.18 4.91 -0.78
N PHE A 187 -10.04 3.98 -1.73
CA PHE A 187 -10.51 4.15 -3.11
C PHE A 187 -11.96 4.61 -3.14
N THR A 188 -12.85 3.91 -2.43
CA THR A 188 -14.29 4.20 -2.43
C THR A 188 -14.60 5.59 -1.85
N LEU A 189 -13.95 5.95 -0.73
CA LEU A 189 -14.14 7.25 -0.08
C LEU A 189 -13.61 8.40 -0.94
N LEU A 190 -12.42 8.24 -1.53
CA LEU A 190 -11.81 9.25 -2.38
C LEU A 190 -12.53 9.38 -3.72
N ALA A 191 -13.02 8.29 -4.30
CA ALA A 191 -13.83 8.31 -5.52
C ALA A 191 -15.14 9.06 -5.28
N SER A 192 -15.82 8.77 -4.16
CA SER A 192 -17.01 9.51 -3.74
C SER A 192 -16.71 10.99 -3.54
N ARG A 193 -15.57 11.32 -2.90
CA ARG A 193 -15.14 12.70 -2.71
C ARG A 193 -14.86 13.41 -4.04
N LEU A 194 -14.30 12.71 -5.02
CA LEU A 194 -14.04 13.23 -6.36
C LEU A 194 -15.34 13.57 -7.10
N GLU A 195 -16.37 12.75 -6.94
CA GLU A 195 -17.72 13.00 -7.47
C GLU A 195 -18.36 14.23 -6.85
N GLU A 196 -18.23 14.42 -5.53
CA GLU A 196 -18.70 15.64 -4.85
C GLU A 196 -18.01 16.91 -5.35
N LEU A 197 -16.75 16.79 -5.80
CA LEU A 197 -16.01 17.87 -6.44
C LEU A 197 -16.40 18.08 -7.92
N GLY A 198 -17.34 17.31 -8.47
CA GLY A 198 -17.83 17.43 -9.84
C GLY A 198 -16.91 16.80 -10.89
N SER A 199 -16.13 15.78 -10.52
CA SER A 199 -15.29 14.97 -11.42
C SER A 199 -15.56 13.47 -11.18
N PHE A 200 -14.80 12.58 -11.81
CA PHE A 200 -14.92 11.13 -11.61
C PHE A 200 -13.59 10.42 -11.94
N TYR A 201 -13.41 9.20 -11.43
CA TYR A 201 -12.21 8.42 -11.73
C TYR A 201 -12.16 8.02 -13.21
N GLY A 202 -11.02 8.27 -13.86
CA GLY A 202 -10.87 8.18 -15.32
C GLY A 202 -11.16 9.48 -16.09
N ALA A 203 -11.61 10.56 -15.44
CA ALA A 203 -11.80 11.86 -16.12
C ALA A 203 -10.48 12.53 -16.55
N LEU A 204 -9.39 12.24 -15.85
CA LEU A 204 -8.03 12.71 -16.15
C LEU A 204 -7.14 11.53 -16.53
N PRO A 205 -6.09 11.75 -17.35
CA PRO A 205 -5.09 10.72 -17.62
C PRO A 205 -4.30 10.36 -16.34
N THR A 206 -3.75 9.17 -16.33
CA THR A 206 -3.02 8.55 -15.21
C THR A 206 -1.72 7.91 -15.71
N HIS A 207 -0.80 7.53 -14.82
CA HIS A 207 0.46 6.87 -15.19
C HIS A 207 0.64 5.54 -14.47
N ASP A 208 1.38 4.62 -15.09
CA ASP A 208 1.59 3.25 -14.62
C ASP A 208 2.77 3.10 -13.64
N GLY A 209 3.22 4.19 -13.00
CA GLY A 209 4.50 4.20 -12.27
C GLY A 209 4.64 3.10 -11.21
N LEU A 210 3.56 2.87 -10.44
CA LEU A 210 3.50 1.79 -9.44
C LEU A 210 3.54 0.40 -10.09
N TRP A 211 2.82 0.21 -11.20
CA TRP A 211 2.81 -1.10 -11.87
C TRP A 211 4.08 -1.39 -12.65
N ASP A 212 4.76 -0.38 -13.18
CA ASP A 212 6.06 -0.54 -13.84
C ASP A 212 7.08 -1.13 -12.85
N SER A 213 7.11 -0.61 -11.62
CA SER A 213 7.96 -1.13 -10.53
C SER A 213 7.52 -2.52 -10.05
N ALA A 214 6.21 -2.77 -10.00
CA ALA A 214 5.66 -4.10 -9.74
C ALA A 214 6.10 -5.14 -10.80
N ALA A 215 6.01 -4.79 -12.08
CA ALA A 215 6.42 -5.65 -13.19
C ALA A 215 7.92 -5.97 -13.13
N ALA A 216 8.75 -4.96 -12.82
CA ALA A 216 10.20 -5.12 -12.67
C ALA A 216 10.58 -6.05 -11.51
N THR A 217 9.75 -6.12 -10.46
CA THR A 217 9.95 -6.97 -9.28
C THR A 217 9.14 -8.27 -9.32
N SER A 218 8.49 -8.59 -10.44
CA SER A 218 7.54 -9.71 -10.54
C SER A 218 8.12 -11.11 -10.26
N GLN A 219 9.45 -11.26 -10.29
CA GLN A 219 10.13 -12.54 -10.07
C GLN A 219 10.81 -12.66 -8.70
N ASP A 220 10.74 -11.62 -7.85
CA ASP A 220 11.44 -11.58 -6.57
C ASP A 220 10.55 -10.92 -5.50
N LEU A 221 10.05 -11.74 -4.56
CA LEU A 221 9.23 -11.25 -3.45
C LEU A 221 9.97 -10.24 -2.57
N LEU A 222 11.28 -10.44 -2.34
CA LEU A 222 12.05 -9.54 -1.49
C LEU A 222 12.19 -8.17 -2.14
N ALA A 223 12.44 -8.14 -3.45
CA ALA A 223 12.45 -6.90 -4.23
C ALA A 223 11.06 -6.24 -4.24
N ARG A 224 9.98 -7.02 -4.43
CA ARG A 224 8.60 -6.52 -4.41
C ARG A 224 8.26 -5.86 -3.07
N LEU A 225 8.58 -6.53 -1.96
CA LEU A 225 8.35 -6.00 -0.62
C LEU A 225 9.14 -4.71 -0.38
N ALA A 226 10.40 -4.67 -0.77
CA ALA A 226 11.25 -3.49 -0.57
C ALA A 226 10.77 -2.28 -1.37
N VAL A 227 10.43 -2.46 -2.64
CA VAL A 227 10.06 -1.36 -3.54
C VAL A 227 8.62 -0.91 -3.29
N GLU A 228 7.65 -1.81 -3.39
CA GLU A 228 6.23 -1.45 -3.31
C GLU A 228 5.80 -1.27 -1.86
N HIS A 229 6.01 -2.26 -1.01
CA HIS A 229 5.42 -2.28 0.34
C HIS A 229 6.28 -1.62 1.43
N CYS A 230 7.49 -1.15 1.09
CA CYS A 230 8.31 -0.34 1.99
C CYS A 230 8.54 1.06 1.41
N VAL A 231 9.20 1.18 0.24
CA VAL A 231 9.59 2.48 -0.30
C VAL A 231 8.38 3.31 -0.77
N HIS A 232 7.46 2.73 -1.55
CA HIS A 232 6.29 3.50 -2.01
C HIS A 232 5.33 3.85 -0.87
N GLU A 233 5.10 2.93 0.06
CA GLU A 233 4.32 3.18 1.28
C GLU A 233 4.92 4.33 2.11
N ALA A 234 6.23 4.26 2.41
CA ALA A 234 6.92 5.30 3.17
C ALA A 234 6.96 6.65 2.43
N ARG A 235 6.97 6.64 1.10
CA ARG A 235 6.83 7.86 0.29
C ARG A 235 5.42 8.45 0.41
N GLY A 236 4.38 7.62 0.41
CA GLY A 236 3.01 8.04 0.70
C GLY A 236 2.93 8.78 2.03
N LEU A 237 3.54 8.20 3.07
CA LEU A 237 3.62 8.79 4.41
C LEU A 237 4.37 10.14 4.47
N ASP A 238 5.41 10.34 3.66
CA ASP A 238 6.13 11.63 3.57
C ASP A 238 5.33 12.71 2.81
N VAL A 239 4.58 12.31 1.78
CA VAL A 239 3.84 13.23 0.91
C VAL A 239 2.49 13.65 1.49
N LEU A 240 1.78 12.74 2.18
CA LEU A 240 0.43 12.98 2.70
C LEU A 240 0.31 14.21 3.62
N PRO A 241 1.21 14.46 4.60
CA PRO A 241 1.12 15.64 5.46
C PRO A 241 1.17 16.98 4.70
N THR A 242 1.96 17.02 3.61
CA THR A 242 2.02 18.19 2.73
C THR A 242 0.72 18.33 1.93
N THR A 243 0.20 17.22 1.42
CA THR A 243 -1.06 17.18 0.67
C THR A 243 -2.25 17.62 1.53
N ILE A 244 -2.35 17.12 2.76
CA ILE A 244 -3.34 17.54 3.76
C ILE A 244 -3.26 19.06 3.99
N SER A 245 -2.04 19.58 4.20
CA SER A 245 -1.83 21.03 4.39
C SER A 245 -2.26 21.85 3.17
N CYS A 246 -2.01 21.36 1.95
CA CYS A 246 -2.45 22.00 0.72
C CYS A 246 -3.98 22.10 0.64
N PHE A 247 -4.71 21.01 0.90
CA PHE A 247 -6.19 21.05 0.90
C PHE A 247 -6.75 21.96 1.98
N ARG A 248 -6.20 21.89 3.20
CA ARG A 248 -6.60 22.73 4.33
C ARG A 248 -6.41 24.22 4.03
N ASN A 249 -5.25 24.60 3.49
CA ASN A 249 -4.95 25.97 3.08
C ASN A 249 -5.74 26.41 1.84
N GLY A 250 -6.08 25.47 0.96
CA GLY A 250 -6.95 25.69 -0.18
C GLY A 250 -8.41 25.90 0.20
N GLY A 251 -8.82 25.63 1.44
CA GLY A 251 -10.19 25.76 1.91
C GLY A 251 -11.05 24.52 1.73
N ASP A 252 -10.48 23.38 1.36
CA ASP A 252 -11.17 22.08 1.26
C ASP A 252 -10.89 21.24 2.50
N LYS A 253 -11.58 21.58 3.59
CA LYS A 253 -11.43 20.89 4.88
C LYS A 253 -11.93 19.46 4.84
N GLN A 254 -12.93 19.16 4.00
CA GLN A 254 -13.50 17.81 3.88
C GLN A 254 -12.45 16.82 3.36
N THR A 255 -11.75 17.17 2.27
CA THR A 255 -10.69 16.32 1.74
C THR A 255 -9.51 16.22 2.71
N ALA A 256 -9.11 17.33 3.35
CA ALA A 256 -8.04 17.32 4.34
C ALA A 256 -8.34 16.39 5.52
N ASP A 257 -9.57 16.43 6.05
CA ASP A 257 -10.00 15.60 7.18
C ASP A 257 -10.12 14.12 6.80
N LEU A 258 -10.58 13.79 5.58
CA LEU A 258 -10.60 12.41 5.07
C LEU A 258 -9.18 11.83 5.05
N LEU A 259 -8.22 12.57 4.49
CA LEU A 259 -6.83 12.13 4.42
C LEU A 259 -6.18 12.02 5.80
N GLU A 260 -6.40 12.99 6.69
CA GLU A 260 -5.76 13.03 8.01
C GLU A 260 -6.32 11.98 8.98
N LYS A 261 -7.64 11.73 8.94
CA LYS A 261 -8.32 10.90 9.95
C LYS A 261 -8.54 9.46 9.52
N VAL A 262 -8.48 9.18 8.22
CA VAL A 262 -8.77 7.85 7.67
C VAL A 262 -7.56 7.29 6.95
N VAL A 263 -7.13 7.92 5.86
CA VAL A 263 -6.06 7.38 5.00
C VAL A 263 -4.72 7.33 5.74
N TYR A 264 -4.25 8.48 6.24
CA TYR A 264 -2.92 8.59 6.86
C TYR A 264 -2.62 7.60 7.99
N PRO A 265 -3.50 7.40 9.01
CA PRO A 265 -3.20 6.42 10.06
C PRO A 265 -3.16 4.97 9.57
N GLU A 266 -3.86 4.66 8.49
CA GLU A 266 -3.94 3.30 7.92
C GLU A 266 -2.70 2.98 7.07
N GLU A 267 -2.17 3.97 6.32
CA GLU A 267 -0.89 3.86 5.60
C GLU A 267 0.29 3.47 6.50
N ILE A 268 0.29 3.88 7.76
CA ILE A 268 1.33 3.49 8.73
C ILE A 268 1.30 1.97 8.93
N THR A 269 0.11 1.37 8.98
CA THR A 269 -0.04 -0.08 9.16
C THR A 269 0.31 -0.85 7.90
N HIS A 270 0.04 -0.29 6.71
CA HIS A 270 0.42 -0.87 5.41
C HIS A 270 1.95 -0.97 5.30
N CYS A 271 2.65 0.14 5.56
CA CYS A 271 4.10 0.17 5.55
C CYS A 271 4.71 -0.78 6.60
N THR A 272 4.08 -0.88 7.77
CA THR A 272 4.49 -1.83 8.82
C THR A 272 4.37 -3.28 8.35
N ALA A 273 3.31 -3.63 7.61
CA ALA A 273 3.16 -4.96 7.03
C ALA A 273 4.28 -5.29 6.03
N GLY A 274 4.63 -4.34 5.14
CA GLY A 274 5.75 -4.50 4.23
C GLY A 274 7.08 -4.73 4.94
N VAL A 275 7.42 -3.90 5.93
CA VAL A 275 8.65 -4.06 6.73
C VAL A 275 8.67 -5.39 7.48
N LYS A 276 7.54 -5.81 8.06
CA LYS A 276 7.41 -7.11 8.74
C LYS A 276 7.76 -8.26 7.81
N TRP A 277 7.18 -8.30 6.62
CA TRP A 277 7.39 -9.41 5.68
C TRP A 277 8.77 -9.35 5.02
N PHE A 278 9.30 -8.15 4.77
CA PHE A 278 10.68 -7.97 4.32
C PHE A 278 11.66 -8.57 5.33
N LYS A 279 11.54 -8.21 6.62
CA LYS A 279 12.32 -8.81 7.71
C LYS A 279 12.20 -10.33 7.75
N TYR A 280 10.97 -10.83 7.69
CA TYR A 280 10.72 -12.26 7.75
C TYR A 280 11.49 -13.02 6.67
N ILE A 281 11.45 -12.56 5.41
CA ILE A 281 12.18 -13.21 4.32
C ILE A 281 13.70 -13.12 4.52
N CYS A 282 14.22 -11.96 4.93
CA CYS A 282 15.65 -11.78 5.21
C CYS A 282 16.17 -12.77 6.25
N LEU A 283 15.45 -12.91 7.36
CA LEU A 283 15.83 -13.81 8.45
C LEU A 283 15.53 -15.27 8.11
N ARG A 284 14.50 -15.55 7.29
CA ARG A 284 14.21 -16.90 6.83
C ARG A 284 15.36 -17.52 6.08
N SER A 285 15.94 -16.79 5.12
CA SER A 285 17.12 -17.24 4.39
C SER A 285 18.27 -17.57 5.34
N ARG A 286 18.48 -16.73 6.37
CA ARG A 286 19.53 -16.95 7.39
C ARG A 286 19.29 -18.22 8.19
N TYR A 287 18.08 -18.44 8.68
CA TYR A 287 17.76 -19.60 9.50
C TYR A 287 17.62 -20.90 8.71
N SER A 288 17.24 -20.85 7.43
CA SER A 288 17.31 -22.03 6.54
C SER A 288 18.75 -22.49 6.34
N ASP A 289 19.69 -21.54 6.21
CA ASP A 289 21.12 -21.84 6.07
C ASP A 289 21.73 -22.39 7.37
N LEU A 290 21.14 -22.05 8.53
CA LEU A 290 21.56 -22.48 9.87
C LEU A 290 20.75 -23.68 10.43
N GLY A 291 19.77 -24.20 9.69
CA GLY A 291 18.94 -25.36 10.10
C GLY A 291 17.90 -25.09 11.20
N GLY A 292 17.48 -23.84 11.42
CA GLY A 292 16.54 -23.42 12.46
C GLY A 292 15.13 -23.05 11.96
N GLN A 293 14.16 -22.95 12.87
CA GLN A 293 12.80 -22.42 12.60
C GLN A 293 12.68 -20.97 13.06
N ILE A 294 11.98 -20.12 12.30
CA ILE A 294 11.74 -18.72 12.68
C ILE A 294 10.56 -18.63 13.64
N HIS A 295 10.74 -17.88 14.72
CA HIS A 295 9.63 -17.44 15.57
C HIS A 295 9.44 -15.92 15.44
N LEU A 296 8.35 -15.51 14.78
CA LEU A 296 8.02 -14.09 14.49
C LEU A 296 7.83 -13.19 15.73
N SER A 297 7.88 -13.74 16.95
CA SER A 297 7.60 -13.02 18.20
C SER A 297 8.84 -12.69 19.05
N GLN A 298 10.04 -13.05 18.59
CA GLN A 298 11.28 -12.66 19.27
C GLN A 298 11.75 -11.29 18.78
N GLU A 299 12.13 -10.41 19.70
CA GLU A 299 12.86 -9.19 19.35
C GLU A 299 14.17 -9.59 18.68
N ASN A 300 14.34 -9.18 17.41
CA ASN A 300 15.57 -9.41 16.68
C ASN A 300 16.75 -8.75 17.40
N THR A 301 17.90 -9.42 17.38
CA THR A 301 19.16 -8.86 17.86
C THR A 301 19.58 -7.63 17.04
N GLY A 302 20.45 -6.78 17.60
CA GLY A 302 21.00 -5.64 16.88
C GLY A 302 21.71 -6.04 15.57
N GLU A 303 22.45 -7.14 15.60
CA GLU A 303 23.14 -7.71 14.43
C GLU A 303 22.17 -8.15 13.33
N GLU A 304 21.08 -8.83 13.68
CA GLU A 304 20.03 -9.20 12.72
C GLU A 304 19.37 -7.98 12.08
N ASN A 305 19.14 -6.92 12.85
CA ASN A 305 18.57 -5.69 12.30
C ASN A 305 19.54 -4.99 11.34
N ASP A 306 20.83 -4.97 11.64
CA ASP A 306 21.86 -4.38 10.77
C ASP A 306 21.99 -5.18 9.45
N GLU A 307 21.94 -6.51 9.51
CA GLU A 307 21.91 -7.38 8.31
C GLU A 307 20.68 -7.08 7.44
N VAL A 308 19.49 -6.97 8.04
CA VAL A 308 18.26 -6.64 7.31
C VAL A 308 18.36 -5.25 6.67
N ILE A 309 18.92 -4.26 7.37
CA ILE A 309 19.15 -2.91 6.84
C ILE A 309 20.11 -2.95 5.64
N GLN A 310 21.22 -3.67 5.76
CA GLN A 310 22.18 -3.81 4.67
C GLN A 310 21.54 -4.49 3.45
N LYS A 311 20.70 -5.51 3.67
CA LYS A 311 19.96 -6.18 2.60
C LYS A 311 18.93 -5.25 1.97
N PHE A 312 18.22 -4.45 2.76
CA PHE A 312 17.31 -3.42 2.24
C PHE A 312 18.03 -2.44 1.32
N HIS A 313 19.16 -1.88 1.74
CA HIS A 313 19.95 -0.97 0.91
C HIS A 313 20.45 -1.63 -0.38
N THR A 314 20.84 -2.91 -0.31
CA THR A 314 21.31 -3.66 -1.48
C THR A 314 20.17 -3.98 -2.44
N THR A 315 19.02 -4.42 -1.93
CA THR A 315 17.83 -4.75 -2.72
C THR A 315 17.26 -3.53 -3.43
N VAL A 316 17.21 -2.39 -2.75
CA VAL A 316 16.73 -1.14 -3.36
C VAL A 316 17.80 -0.52 -4.27
N GLY A 317 19.08 -0.70 -3.96
CA GLY A 317 20.19 -0.05 -4.67
C GLY A 317 20.02 1.48 -4.74
N ASP A 318 20.94 2.16 -5.42
CA ASP A 318 20.72 3.54 -5.84
C ASP A 318 19.89 3.63 -7.14
N ASP A 319 19.87 2.55 -7.93
CA ASP A 319 19.25 2.51 -9.26
C ASP A 319 17.75 2.19 -9.29
N LEU A 320 17.19 1.35 -8.39
CA LEU A 320 15.72 1.10 -8.39
C LEU A 320 14.94 2.30 -7.84
N ILE A 321 15.55 3.06 -6.94
CA ILE A 321 15.11 4.43 -6.64
C ILE A 321 15.23 5.26 -7.93
N SER A 322 16.39 5.33 -8.57
CA SER A 322 16.59 6.15 -9.78
C SER A 322 15.62 5.86 -10.94
N ILE A 323 15.20 4.61 -11.17
CA ILE A 323 14.22 4.24 -12.22
C ILE A 323 12.88 4.95 -12.03
N ASP A 324 12.45 5.15 -10.78
CA ASP A 324 11.24 5.90 -10.45
C ASP A 324 11.50 7.42 -10.29
N PHE A 325 12.70 7.82 -9.85
CA PHE A 325 13.07 9.23 -9.66
C PHE A 325 13.42 9.98 -10.97
N GLN A 326 14.02 9.33 -11.97
CA GLN A 326 14.39 9.94 -13.26
C GLN A 326 13.21 10.06 -14.22
N LYS A 327 12.36 9.02 -14.31
CA LYS A 327 11.17 9.04 -15.16
C LYS A 327 10.13 10.08 -14.72
N ASN A 328 9.98 10.30 -13.41
CA ASN A 328 9.08 11.31 -12.85
C ASN A 328 9.59 12.77 -13.00
N ARG A 329 10.86 12.99 -13.37
CA ARG A 329 11.42 14.32 -13.66
C ARG A 329 11.47 14.68 -15.15
N GLY A 330 11.12 13.74 -16.05
CA GLY A 330 11.19 13.98 -17.49
C GLY A 330 12.62 14.15 -18.03
N GLU A 331 13.63 13.65 -17.30
CA GLU A 331 15.02 13.67 -17.75
C GLU A 331 15.27 12.44 -18.63
N THR A 332 15.52 12.66 -19.92
CA THR A 332 15.91 11.61 -20.87
C THR A 332 17.33 11.11 -20.56
N GLU A 333 17.53 9.80 -20.58
CA GLU A 333 18.85 9.15 -20.44
C GLU A 333 19.93 9.82 -21.32
N PRO A 334 21.15 10.08 -20.79
CA PRO A 334 22.28 10.38 -21.63
C PRO A 334 22.73 9.10 -22.32
N ASN A 335 22.40 9.01 -23.60
CA ASN A 335 22.83 8.01 -24.57
C ASN A 335 24.33 7.64 -24.39
N ARG A 336 24.61 6.46 -23.82
CA ARG A 336 25.97 5.89 -23.75
C ARG A 336 25.99 4.47 -24.30
N PHE A 337 25.80 4.36 -25.61
CA PHE A 337 26.46 3.34 -26.43
C PHE A 337 26.69 3.90 -27.83
N LYS A 338 27.79 4.67 -27.99
CA LYS A 338 28.49 4.87 -29.26
C LYS A 338 29.97 5.15 -29.00
N SER A 339 30.77 4.07 -29.01
CA SER A 339 32.01 3.91 -29.79
C SER A 339 32.71 2.64 -29.34
#